data_AF-A0A183AUG7-F1
#
_entry.id   AF-A0A183AUG7-F1
#
_cell.length_a   1.000
_cell.length_b   1.000
_cell.length_c   1.000
_cell.angle_alpha   90.00
_cell.angle_beta   90.00
_cell.angle_gamma   90.00
#
_symmetry.space_group_name_H-M   'P 1'
#
loop_
_entity.id
_entity.type
_entity.pdbx_description
1 polymer ?
#
loop_
_entity_poly.entity_id
_entity_poly.type
_entity_poly.pdbx_seq_one_letter_code
_entity_poly.pdbx_strand_id
1 'polypeptide(L)'
;MKDLARELKRDKANVSLISLWSNAVRTEEFDTATTETNKIIKMNEWLHVNMDEACSPDFVGQVVVKLATEPSKKIMARSGEVCLTSDLALQYNLSEADGRVPAHARSLRNLLISAGYPSGKFIPSFVLATPGLYHHMISHQ
;
A
#
# COMPACT_ATOMS: atom_id res chain seq x y z
N MET A 1 -18.18 0.19 -0.40
CA MET A 1 -17.70 -0.73 -1.46
C MET A 1 -18.13 -2.18 -1.23
N LYS A 2 -17.99 -2.72 -0.01
CA LYS A 2 -18.37 -4.11 0.33
C LYS A 2 -19.83 -4.48 0.03
N ASP A 3 -20.77 -3.55 0.24
CA ASP A 3 -22.19 -3.81 -0.05
C ASP A 3 -22.48 -3.89 -1.56
N LEU A 4 -21.89 -3.00 -2.36
CA LEU A 4 -21.99 -3.06 -3.82
C LEU A 4 -21.38 -4.35 -4.40
N ALA A 5 -20.23 -4.78 -3.85
CA ALA A 5 -19.63 -6.06 -4.24
C ALA A 5 -20.56 -7.25 -3.93
N ARG A 6 -21.28 -7.20 -2.80
CA ARG A 6 -22.26 -8.22 -2.41
C ARG A 6 -23.46 -8.23 -3.36
N GLU A 7 -23.95 -7.06 -3.74
CA GLU A 7 -25.05 -6.90 -4.70
C GLU A 7 -24.69 -7.45 -6.08
N LEU A 8 -23.55 -7.04 -6.65
CA LEU A 8 -23.06 -7.55 -7.92
C LEU A 8 -22.91 -9.08 -7.93
N LYS A 9 -22.44 -9.66 -6.82
CA LYS A 9 -22.34 -11.11 -6.66
C LYS A 9 -23.71 -11.79 -6.60
N ARG A 10 -24.68 -11.22 -5.89
CA ARG A 10 -26.06 -11.73 -5.80
C ARG A 10 -26.72 -11.74 -7.17
N ASP A 11 -26.49 -10.69 -7.95
CA ASP A 11 -27.07 -10.50 -9.28
C ASP A 11 -26.29 -11.27 -10.36
N LYS A 12 -25.28 -12.06 -9.95
CA LYS A 12 -24.40 -12.87 -10.81
C LYS A 12 -23.68 -12.05 -11.87
N ALA A 13 -23.43 -10.77 -11.60
CA ALA A 13 -22.63 -9.92 -12.47
C ALA A 13 -21.18 -10.42 -12.47
N ASN A 14 -20.58 -10.50 -13.67
CA ASN A 14 -19.16 -10.83 -13.81
C ASN A 14 -18.29 -9.57 -13.62
N VAL A 15 -18.44 -8.93 -12.45
CA VAL A 15 -17.75 -7.68 -12.10
C VAL A 15 -17.11 -7.83 -10.71
N SER A 16 -15.80 -7.62 -10.64
CA SER A 16 -15.06 -7.54 -9.39
C SER A 16 -14.92 -6.10 -8.94
N LEU A 17 -15.21 -5.82 -7.67
CA LEU A 17 -15.06 -4.49 -7.09
C LEU A 17 -14.02 -4.53 -5.98
N ILE A 18 -12.88 -3.85 -6.17
CA ILE A 18 -11.74 -3.92 -5.24
C ILE A 18 -11.34 -2.52 -4.81
N SER A 19 -11.14 -2.30 -3.51
CA SER A 19 -10.52 -1.07 -3.01
C SER A 19 -9.01 -1.27 -3.04
N LEU A 20 -8.27 -0.43 -3.78
CA LEU A 20 -6.82 -0.44 -3.75
C LEU A 20 -6.33 0.67 -2.83
N TRP A 21 -5.64 0.29 -1.76
CA TRP A 21 -5.00 1.23 -0.84
C TRP A 21 -3.51 1.30 -1.16
N SER A 22 -3.09 2.46 -1.66
CA SER A 22 -1.69 2.67 -2.04
C SER A 22 -0.82 2.99 -0.83
N ASN A 23 0.46 2.65 -0.97
CA ASN A 23 1.50 3.32 -0.20
C ASN A 23 1.57 4.80 -0.61
N ALA A 24 2.33 5.61 0.14
CA ALA A 24 2.67 6.95 -0.31
C ALA A 24 3.24 6.92 -1.73
N VAL A 25 2.65 7.77 -2.58
CA VAL A 25 3.03 7.89 -3.99
C VAL A 25 3.75 9.22 -4.17
N ARG A 26 4.92 9.20 -4.79
CA ARG A 26 5.66 10.42 -5.14
C ARG A 26 5.04 11.01 -6.41
N THR A 27 4.20 12.02 -6.22
CA THR A 27 3.59 12.81 -7.29
C THR A 27 4.28 14.16 -7.40
N GLU A 28 4.10 14.83 -8.54
CA GLU A 28 4.58 16.20 -8.78
C GLU A 28 4.22 17.16 -7.62
N GLU A 29 3.02 17.01 -7.06
CA GLU A 29 2.54 17.81 -5.91
C GLU A 29 3.36 17.58 -4.64
N PHE A 30 3.86 16.37 -4.42
CA PHE A 30 4.72 16.10 -3.27
C PHE A 30 6.17 16.51 -3.52
N ASP A 31 6.61 16.50 -4.77
CA ASP A 31 7.93 17.01 -5.13
C ASP A 31 8.00 18.54 -4.97
N THR A 32 6.90 19.27 -5.19
CA THR A 32 6.84 20.71 -4.88
C THR A 32 6.71 20.99 -3.37
N ALA A 33 6.04 20.10 -2.63
CA ALA A 33 5.86 20.22 -1.18
C ALA A 33 7.09 19.77 -0.36
N THR A 34 8.06 19.10 -0.98
CA THR A 34 9.31 18.67 -0.33
C THR A 34 10.49 19.52 -0.78
N THR A 35 11.44 19.76 0.12
CA THR A 35 12.73 20.39 -0.24
C THR A 35 13.81 19.32 -0.28
N GLU A 36 14.93 19.59 -0.96
CA GLU A 36 16.10 18.70 -0.96
C GLU A 36 16.55 18.31 0.47
N THR A 37 16.34 19.22 1.43
CA THR A 37 16.68 19.06 2.85
C THR A 37 15.57 18.47 3.71
N ASN A 38 14.31 18.47 3.26
CA ASN A 38 13.17 17.93 4.03
C ASN A 38 12.21 17.16 3.12
N LYS A 39 12.51 15.87 2.94
CA LYS A 39 11.70 14.90 2.19
C LYS A 39 10.69 14.14 3.05
N ILE A 40 10.59 14.49 4.33
CA ILE A 40 9.63 13.88 5.25
C ILE A 40 8.37 14.73 5.25
N ILE A 41 7.27 14.13 4.81
CA ILE A 41 5.94 14.74 4.85
C ILE A 41 5.22 14.23 6.09
N LYS A 42 4.82 15.16 6.96
CA LYS A 42 3.97 14.87 8.10
C LYS A 42 2.52 14.87 7.63
N MET A 43 1.91 13.68 7.52
CA MET A 43 0.50 13.54 7.18
C MET A 43 -0.39 13.84 8.40
N ASN A 44 0.03 13.37 9.58
CA ASN A 44 -0.58 13.67 10.87
C ASN A 44 0.46 13.48 11.99
N GLU A 45 0.02 13.47 13.26
CA GLU A 45 0.90 13.31 14.44
C GLU A 45 1.64 11.96 14.47
N TRP A 46 1.12 10.94 13.80
CA TRP A 46 1.56 9.54 13.92
C TRP A 46 2.05 8.93 12.59
N LEU A 47 1.86 9.65 11.48
CA LEU A 47 2.18 9.21 10.14
C LEU A 47 3.13 10.21 9.48
N HIS A 48 4.38 9.79 9.41
CA HIS A 48 5.44 10.48 8.70
C HIS A 48 5.89 9.62 7.52
N VAL A 49 5.88 10.24 6.34
CA VAL A 49 6.23 9.58 5.09
C VAL A 49 7.55 10.13 4.60
N ASN A 50 8.52 9.24 4.36
CA ASN A 50 9.74 9.61 3.65
C ASN A 50 9.50 9.44 2.14
N MET A 51 9.55 10.55 1.39
CA MET A 51 9.31 10.52 -0.05
C MET A 51 10.39 9.80 -0.86
N ASP A 52 11.58 9.57 -0.31
CA ASP A 52 12.59 8.69 -0.93
C ASP A 52 12.19 7.20 -0.88
N GLU A 53 11.32 6.83 0.06
CA GLU A 53 10.78 5.47 0.20
C GLU A 53 9.40 5.30 -0.47
N ALA A 54 8.79 6.39 -0.94
CA ALA A 54 7.52 6.38 -1.64
C ALA A 54 7.61 5.64 -2.99
N CYS A 55 6.48 5.13 -3.49
CA CYS A 55 6.41 4.50 -4.80
C CYS A 55 6.12 5.52 -5.90
N SER A 56 6.51 5.22 -7.13
CA SER A 56 6.11 6.00 -8.30
C SER A 56 4.65 5.72 -8.69
N PRO A 57 3.97 6.65 -9.39
CA PRO A 57 2.65 6.39 -9.98
C PRO A 57 2.68 5.20 -10.96
N ASP A 58 3.76 5.07 -11.73
CA ASP A 58 3.95 3.98 -12.70
C ASP A 58 3.99 2.61 -12.01
N PHE A 59 4.66 2.51 -10.86
CA PHE A 59 4.67 1.29 -10.05
C PHE A 59 3.27 0.89 -9.59
N VAL A 60 2.46 1.85 -9.13
CA VAL A 60 1.05 1.59 -8.77
C VAL A 60 0.26 1.14 -10.01
N GLY A 61 0.49 1.77 -11.16
CA GLY A 61 -0.09 1.37 -12.44
C GLY A 61 0.24 -0.08 -12.81
N GLN A 62 1.50 -0.51 -12.64
CA GLN A 62 1.91 -1.90 -12.88
C GLN A 62 1.17 -2.89 -11.97
N VAL A 63 0.97 -2.53 -10.69
CA VAL A 63 0.19 -3.35 -9.76
C VAL A 63 -1.27 -3.48 -10.22
N VAL A 64 -1.89 -2.38 -10.67
CA VAL A 64 -3.26 -2.38 -11.22
C VAL A 64 -3.34 -3.27 -12.46
N VAL A 65 -2.39 -3.14 -13.39
CA VAL A 65 -2.35 -3.99 -14.60
C VAL A 65 -2.25 -5.46 -14.22
N LYS A 66 -1.31 -5.83 -13.33
CA LYS A 66 -1.16 -7.22 -12.89
C LYS A 66 -2.43 -7.74 -12.21
N LEU A 67 -3.05 -6.94 -11.34
CA LEU A 67 -4.31 -7.27 -10.69
C LEU A 67 -5.45 -7.49 -11.69
N ALA A 68 -5.60 -6.59 -12.67
CA ALA A 68 -6.64 -6.68 -13.69
C ALA A 68 -6.46 -7.88 -14.64
N THR A 69 -5.22 -8.34 -14.83
CA THR A 69 -4.88 -9.51 -15.66
C THR A 69 -4.92 -10.84 -14.91
N GLU A 70 -5.25 -10.85 -13.61
CA GLU A 70 -5.43 -12.11 -12.88
C GLU A 70 -6.55 -12.96 -13.52
N PRO A 71 -6.45 -14.30 -13.47
CA PRO A 71 -7.53 -15.15 -13.95
C PRO A 71 -8.88 -14.76 -13.32
N SER A 72 -9.96 -14.77 -14.10
CA SER A 72 -11.30 -14.32 -13.67
C SER A 72 -11.70 -14.89 -12.30
N LYS A 73 -11.45 -16.19 -12.04
CA LYS A 73 -11.74 -16.80 -10.74
C LYS A 73 -11.00 -16.13 -9.57
N LYS A 74 -9.75 -15.72 -9.78
CA LYS A 74 -8.89 -15.12 -8.75
C LYS A 74 -9.28 -13.67 -8.46
N ILE A 75 -9.46 -12.85 -9.50
CA ILE A 75 -9.88 -11.45 -9.32
C ILE A 75 -11.31 -11.36 -8.75
N MET A 76 -12.22 -12.24 -9.15
CA MET A 76 -13.58 -12.30 -8.60
C MET A 76 -13.59 -12.73 -7.14
N ALA A 77 -12.62 -13.54 -6.69
CA ALA A 77 -12.50 -13.93 -5.29
C ALA A 77 -12.15 -12.75 -4.37
N ARG A 78 -11.49 -11.72 -4.90
CA ARG A 78 -11.12 -10.49 -4.17
C ARG A 78 -12.25 -9.44 -4.13
N SER A 79 -13.39 -9.70 -4.76
CA SER A 79 -14.48 -8.72 -4.84
C SER A 79 -14.98 -8.35 -3.43
N GLY A 80 -14.96 -7.06 -3.11
CA GLY A 80 -15.31 -6.49 -1.81
C GLY A 80 -14.13 -6.34 -0.85
N GLU A 81 -12.91 -6.71 -1.24
CA GLU A 81 -11.71 -6.59 -0.41
C GLU A 81 -11.03 -5.22 -0.54
N VAL A 82 -10.27 -4.87 0.51
CA VAL A 82 -9.28 -3.79 0.48
C VAL A 82 -7.91 -4.45 0.29
N CYS A 83 -7.27 -4.19 -0.84
CA CYS A 83 -5.94 -4.67 -1.15
C CYS A 83 -4.91 -3.57 -0.94
N LEU A 84 -3.79 -3.88 -0.29
CA LEU A 84 -2.64 -2.98 -0.23
C LEU A 84 -1.81 -3.12 -1.50
N THR A 85 -1.41 -2.00 -2.10
CA THR A 85 -0.52 -2.01 -3.28
C THR A 85 0.79 -2.73 -2.96
N SER A 86 1.35 -2.55 -1.76
CA SER A 86 2.58 -3.24 -1.33
C SER A 86 2.42 -4.75 -1.23
N ASP A 87 1.29 -5.24 -0.73
CA ASP A 87 1.01 -6.68 -0.63
C ASP A 87 0.91 -7.31 -2.03
N LEU A 88 0.21 -6.64 -2.95
CA LEU A 88 0.07 -7.10 -4.32
C LEU A 88 1.40 -7.03 -5.07
N ALA A 89 2.17 -5.96 -4.88
CA ALA A 89 3.49 -5.84 -5.49
C ALA A 89 4.43 -6.96 -5.03
N LEU A 90 4.44 -7.29 -3.74
CA LEU A 90 5.19 -8.43 -3.21
C LEU A 90 4.70 -9.75 -3.82
N GLN A 91 3.39 -9.95 -3.90
CA GLN A 91 2.79 -11.15 -4.51
C GLN A 91 3.17 -11.31 -6.00
N TYR A 92 3.27 -10.20 -6.72
CA TYR A 92 3.61 -10.17 -8.14
C TYR A 92 5.13 -10.06 -8.40
N ASN A 93 5.95 -9.99 -7.35
CA ASN A 93 7.39 -9.73 -7.42
C ASN A 93 7.73 -8.49 -8.26
N LEU A 94 7.00 -7.40 -8.03
CA LEU A 94 7.21 -6.13 -8.72
C LEU A 94 8.25 -5.27 -7.98
N SER A 95 9.05 -4.56 -8.78
CA SER A 95 9.97 -3.52 -8.35
C SER A 95 9.77 -2.27 -9.19
N GLU A 96 10.28 -1.14 -8.73
CA GLU A 96 10.39 0.08 -9.51
C GLU A 96 11.28 -0.13 -10.74
N ALA A 97 11.21 0.80 -11.70
CA ALA A 97 12.01 0.77 -12.92
C ALA A 97 13.52 0.83 -12.65
N ASP A 98 13.93 1.44 -11.53
CA ASP A 98 15.31 1.51 -11.03
C ASP A 98 15.72 0.27 -10.21
N GLY A 99 14.85 -0.73 -10.08
CA GLY A 99 15.06 -1.95 -9.31
C GLY A 99 14.78 -1.80 -7.80
N ARG A 100 14.41 -0.61 -7.32
CA ARG A 100 14.06 -0.39 -5.91
C ARG A 100 12.74 -1.08 -5.57
N VAL A 101 12.64 -1.61 -4.35
CA VAL A 101 11.38 -2.06 -3.77
C VAL A 101 10.85 -0.96 -2.85
N PRO A 102 9.70 -0.33 -3.15
CA PRO A 102 9.13 0.71 -2.31
C PRO A 102 8.84 0.21 -0.89
N ALA A 103 8.76 1.14 0.07
CA ALA A 103 8.44 0.79 1.46
C ALA A 103 7.12 0.00 1.55
N HIS A 104 7.12 -1.07 2.33
CA HIS A 104 5.93 -1.89 2.53
C HIS A 104 5.03 -1.26 3.61
N ALA A 105 3.71 -1.08 3.36
CA ALA A 105 2.79 -0.45 4.32
C ALA A 105 2.77 -1.17 5.68
N ARG A 106 2.86 -2.50 5.64
CA ARG A 106 2.90 -3.35 6.85
C ARG A 106 4.29 -3.57 7.44
N SER A 107 5.32 -2.88 6.96
CA SER A 107 6.69 -3.01 7.50
C SER A 107 6.71 -2.62 8.97
N LEU A 108 7.05 -3.55 9.86
CA LEU A 108 7.09 -3.31 11.30
C LEU A 108 8.14 -2.23 11.64
N ARG A 109 9.26 -2.22 10.91
CA ARG A 109 10.28 -1.16 10.98
C ARG A 109 9.64 0.22 10.76
N ASN A 110 8.93 0.39 9.65
CA ASN A 110 8.40 1.69 9.26
C ASN A 110 7.22 2.10 10.16
N LEU A 111 6.36 1.15 10.55
CA LEU A 111 5.27 1.39 11.49
C LEU A 111 5.77 1.89 12.85
N LEU A 112 6.82 1.27 13.40
CA LEU A 112 7.39 1.69 14.68
C LEU A 112 8.08 3.04 14.60
N ILE A 113 8.83 3.30 13.52
CA ILE A 113 9.46 4.60 13.30
C ILE A 113 8.40 5.70 13.17
N SER A 114 7.32 5.47 12.42
CA SER A 114 6.21 6.44 12.28
C SER A 114 5.51 6.68 13.62
N ALA A 115 5.31 5.64 14.43
CA ALA A 115 4.72 5.73 15.76
C ALA A 115 5.67 6.33 16.83
N GLY A 116 6.83 6.87 16.45
CA GLY A 116 7.76 7.54 17.36
C GLY A 116 8.71 6.62 18.12
N TYR A 117 8.81 5.34 17.77
CA TYR A 117 9.73 4.38 18.38
C TYR A 117 11.02 4.25 17.56
N PRO A 118 12.12 4.95 17.93
CA PRO A 118 13.37 4.94 17.17
C PRO A 118 14.06 3.57 17.15
N SER A 119 13.70 2.66 18.06
CA SER A 119 14.17 1.27 18.07
C SER A 119 13.71 0.49 16.83
N GLY A 120 12.69 0.97 16.10
CA GLY A 120 12.23 0.38 14.84
C GLY A 120 13.36 0.22 13.81
N LYS A 121 14.40 1.07 13.85
CA LYS A 121 15.57 1.00 12.95
C LYS A 121 16.36 -0.31 13.02
N PHE A 122 16.25 -1.05 14.14
CA PHE A 122 16.92 -2.34 14.34
C PHE A 122 16.13 -3.52 13.76
N ILE A 123 14.89 -3.29 13.33
CA ILE A 123 14.03 -4.31 12.73
C ILE A 123 14.27 -4.31 11.23
N PRO A 124 14.53 -5.48 10.61
CA PRO A 124 14.64 -5.58 9.16
C PRO A 124 13.33 -5.20 8.47
N SER A 125 13.41 -4.50 7.33
CA SER A 125 12.23 -4.01 6.58
C SER A 125 11.34 -5.13 6.02
N PHE A 126 11.86 -6.35 5.88
CA PHE A 126 11.09 -7.52 5.44
C PHE A 126 10.19 -8.10 6.54
N VAL A 127 10.32 -7.65 7.79
CA VAL A 127 9.44 -8.09 8.88
C VAL A 127 8.11 -7.34 8.76
N LEU A 128 7.07 -8.06 8.37
CA LEU A 128 5.75 -7.49 8.13
C LEU A 128 4.81 -7.80 9.30
N ALA A 129 4.04 -6.80 9.72
CA ALA A 129 2.88 -7.02 10.57
C ALA A 129 1.84 -7.88 9.84
N THR A 130 1.20 -8.81 10.56
CA THR A 130 0.08 -9.57 10.02
C THR A 130 -1.08 -8.62 9.67
N PRO A 131 -1.98 -8.96 8.73
CA PRO A 131 -3.10 -8.09 8.37
C PRO A 131 -3.96 -7.65 9.57
N GLY A 132 -4.20 -8.55 10.53
CA GLY A 132 -4.94 -8.23 11.75
C GLY A 132 -4.22 -7.24 12.66
N LEU A 133 -2.90 -7.42 12.85
CA LEU A 133 -2.08 -6.49 13.64
C LEU A 133 -2.02 -5.12 12.95
N TYR A 134 -1.80 -5.08 11.64
CA TYR A 134 -1.76 -3.84 10.88
C TYR A 134 -3.08 -3.08 11.00
N HIS A 135 -4.23 -3.75 10.83
CA HIS A 135 -5.55 -3.13 10.99
C HIS A 135 -5.73 -2.56 12.41
N HIS A 136 -5.30 -3.28 13.45
CA HIS A 136 -5.37 -2.79 14.83
C HIS A 136 -4.49 -1.56 15.05
N MET A 137 -3.29 -1.53 14.46
CA MET A 137 -2.37 -0.39 14.59
C MET A 137 -2.87 0.87 13.87
N ILE A 138 -3.53 0.73 12.72
CA ILE A 138 -4.07 1.90 11.99
C ILE A 138 -5.44 2.35 12.53
N SER A 139 -6.17 1.49 13.25
CA SER A 139 -7.49 1.84 13.81
C SER A 139 -7.42 2.62 15.12
N HIS A 140 -6.24 2.74 15.72
CA HIS A 140 -6.00 3.47 16.98
C HIS A 140 -5.15 4.74 16.76
N GLN A 141 -5.15 5.27 15.53
CA GLN A 141 -4.53 6.55 15.17
C GLN A 141 -5.53 7.70 15.22
#